data_AF-A0A4U9U579-F1
#
_entry.id   AF-A0A4U9U579-F1
#
_cell.length_a   1.000
_cell.length_b   1.000
_cell.length_c   1.000
_cell.angle_alpha   90.00
_cell.angle_beta   90.00
_cell.angle_gamma   90.00
#
_symmetry.space_group_name_H-M   'P 1'
#
loop_
_entity.id
_entity.type
_entity.pdbx_description
1 polymer ?
#
loop_
_entity_poly.entity_id
_entity_poly.type
_entity_poly.pdbx_seq_one_letter_code
_entity_poly.pdbx_strand_id
1 'polypeptide(L)'
;MVAAMQDPNPQVAGRGLYKLQQAGIEVRHGVMLAEAEAVNLGFLKRMRTGFPYVQLKLGASLDGRTAMASGESQWITSPQARRDVQELRAASSAILSTSATVLADDPALTVRWDELSSETQQIYPRDNLRQPLRIILDSQNRVTPQHRVVQQPGMIWLARQQPDDRVWPAGVEQLSYPLHGGGIDLVVMMMQLAKRQVNSIWVEAGAQLAGALLQAGLVDELIVYIAPKLLGDNARGLCQLPG
;
A
#
# COMPACT_ATOMS: atom_id res chain seq x y z
N MET A 1 -30.63 10.40 -17.37
CA MET A 1 -29.52 10.03 -16.47
C MET A 1 -28.21 10.53 -17.05
N VAL A 2 -27.34 11.11 -16.22
CA VAL A 2 -25.97 11.50 -16.62
C VAL A 2 -25.00 10.74 -15.72
N ALA A 3 -24.08 9.99 -16.32
CA ALA A 3 -23.05 9.23 -15.60
C ALA A 3 -21.67 9.80 -15.92
N ALA A 4 -20.80 9.96 -14.92
CA ALA A 4 -19.47 10.48 -15.20
C ALA A 4 -18.61 9.48 -16.01
N MET A 5 -18.70 8.21 -15.66
CA MET A 5 -17.94 7.13 -16.28
C MET A 5 -18.79 5.88 -16.52
N GLN A 6 -18.38 5.04 -17.47
CA GLN A 6 -18.92 3.69 -17.64
C GLN A 6 -18.22 2.71 -16.70
N ASP A 7 -18.85 1.57 -16.42
CA ASP A 7 -18.24 0.54 -15.57
C ASP A 7 -16.90 0.07 -16.16
N PRO A 8 -15.80 0.10 -15.38
CA PRO A 8 -14.47 -0.31 -15.84
C PRO A 8 -14.32 -1.83 -15.97
N ASN A 9 -15.22 -2.63 -15.37
CA ASN A 9 -15.18 -4.07 -15.45
C ASN A 9 -15.61 -4.51 -16.87
N PRO A 10 -14.71 -5.13 -17.65
CA PRO A 10 -15.00 -5.52 -19.03
C PRO A 10 -16.22 -6.45 -19.17
N GLN A 11 -16.60 -7.17 -18.11
CA GLN A 11 -17.71 -8.12 -18.13
C GLN A 11 -19.09 -7.44 -18.16
N VAL A 12 -19.19 -6.20 -17.68
CA VAL A 12 -20.47 -5.48 -17.51
C VAL A 12 -20.48 -4.08 -18.12
N ALA A 13 -19.35 -3.59 -18.63
CA ALA A 13 -19.20 -2.29 -19.27
C ALA A 13 -20.35 -1.99 -20.26
N GLY A 14 -20.99 -0.82 -20.09
CA GLY A 14 -22.05 -0.31 -20.96
C GLY A 14 -23.44 -0.95 -20.81
N ARG A 15 -23.57 -2.14 -20.20
CA ARG A 15 -24.86 -2.86 -20.13
C ARG A 15 -25.92 -2.12 -19.31
N GLY A 16 -25.51 -1.49 -18.21
CA GLY A 16 -26.42 -0.72 -17.34
C GLY A 16 -27.02 0.50 -18.06
N LEU A 17 -26.18 1.27 -18.76
CA LEU A 17 -26.62 2.44 -19.53
C LEU A 17 -27.55 2.03 -20.68
N TYR A 18 -27.22 0.94 -21.37
CA TYR A 18 -28.06 0.41 -22.44
C TYR A 18 -29.45 -0.04 -21.96
N LYS A 19 -29.54 -0.71 -20.79
CA LYS A 19 -30.83 -1.10 -20.19
C LYS A 19 -31.72 0.11 -19.90
N LEU A 20 -31.15 1.20 -19.39
CA LEU A 20 -31.89 2.44 -19.13
C LEU A 20 -32.39 3.07 -20.43
N GLN A 21 -31.55 3.08 -21.48
CA GLN A 21 -31.92 3.58 -22.79
C GLN A 21 -33.07 2.76 -23.41
N GLN A 22 -33.06 1.43 -23.26
CA GLN A 22 -34.17 0.57 -23.70
C GLN A 22 -35.49 0.86 -22.97
N ALA A 23 -35.44 1.35 -21.73
CA ALA A 23 -36.61 1.78 -20.98
C ALA A 23 -37.09 3.20 -21.35
N GLY A 24 -36.51 3.83 -22.38
CA GLY A 24 -36.87 5.18 -22.83
C GLY A 24 -36.23 6.32 -22.04
N ILE A 25 -35.25 6.02 -21.18
CA ILE A 25 -34.53 7.05 -20.41
C ILE A 25 -33.39 7.61 -21.27
N GLU A 26 -33.33 8.93 -21.44
CA GLU A 26 -32.16 9.57 -22.08
C GLU A 26 -30.91 9.39 -21.20
N VAL A 27 -29.82 8.91 -21.80
CA VAL A 27 -28.56 8.64 -21.10
C VAL A 27 -27.42 9.43 -21.76
N ARG A 28 -26.62 10.12 -20.94
CA ARG A 28 -25.35 10.73 -21.35
C ARG A 28 -24.23 10.25 -20.43
N HIS A 29 -23.03 10.09 -20.96
CA HIS A 29 -21.86 9.72 -20.15
C HIS A 29 -20.59 10.45 -20.56
N GLY A 30 -19.58 10.47 -19.68
CA GLY A 30 -18.27 11.09 -19.93
C GLY A 30 -18.11 12.51 -19.39
N VAL A 31 -19.11 13.01 -18.64
CA VAL A 31 -19.03 14.32 -17.98
C VAL A 31 -18.10 14.23 -16.78
N MET A 32 -17.09 15.10 -16.68
CA MET A 32 -16.07 15.06 -15.60
C MET A 32 -15.40 13.69 -15.46
N LEU A 33 -15.12 13.04 -16.61
CA LEU A 33 -14.54 11.70 -16.64
C LEU A 33 -13.19 11.65 -15.92
N ALA A 34 -12.33 12.65 -16.11
CA ALA A 34 -11.00 12.69 -15.50
C ALA A 34 -11.08 12.74 -13.97
N GLU A 35 -11.98 13.57 -13.43
CA GLU A 35 -12.22 13.69 -12.00
C GLU A 35 -12.82 12.40 -11.42
N ALA A 36 -13.75 11.77 -12.15
CA ALA A 36 -14.32 10.49 -11.75
C ALA A 36 -13.27 9.37 -11.72
N GLU A 37 -12.31 9.39 -12.65
CA GLU A 37 -11.19 8.44 -12.65
C GLU A 37 -10.25 8.66 -11.46
N ALA A 38 -9.95 9.92 -11.12
CA ALA A 38 -9.07 10.26 -10.00
C ALA A 38 -9.59 9.76 -8.64
N VAL A 39 -10.91 9.64 -8.46
CA VAL A 39 -11.51 9.18 -7.19
C VAL A 39 -11.24 7.69 -6.92
N ASN A 40 -11.08 6.86 -7.96
CA ASN A 40 -11.08 5.40 -7.83
C ASN A 40 -9.85 4.72 -8.47
N LEU A 41 -8.70 5.40 -8.52
CA LEU A 41 -7.47 4.93 -9.19
C LEU A 41 -7.16 3.45 -8.94
N GLY A 42 -7.16 3.02 -7.67
CA GLY A 42 -6.90 1.62 -7.29
C GLY A 42 -7.91 0.63 -7.84
N PHE A 43 -9.20 0.92 -7.70
CA PHE A 43 -10.26 0.06 -8.21
C PHE A 43 -10.23 -0.02 -9.74
N LEU A 44 -10.05 1.12 -10.41
CA LEU A 44 -9.99 1.20 -11.87
C LEU A 44 -8.80 0.44 -12.43
N LYS A 45 -7.60 0.64 -11.87
CA LYS A 45 -6.40 -0.11 -12.26
C LYS A 45 -6.63 -1.60 -12.09
N ARG A 46 -7.12 -2.04 -10.93
CA ARG A 46 -7.39 -3.46 -10.64
C ARG A 46 -8.35 -4.08 -11.65
N MET A 47 -9.41 -3.39 -12.03
CA MET A 47 -10.38 -3.88 -13.02
C MET A 47 -9.81 -3.92 -14.45
N ARG A 48 -8.94 -2.97 -14.81
CA ARG A 48 -8.37 -2.85 -16.17
C ARG A 48 -7.16 -3.74 -16.41
N THR A 49 -6.31 -3.93 -15.40
CA THR A 49 -5.00 -4.57 -15.57
C THR A 49 -4.81 -5.83 -14.75
N GLY A 50 -5.64 -6.05 -13.72
CA GLY A 50 -5.44 -7.15 -12.76
C GLY A 50 -4.30 -6.89 -11.78
N PHE A 51 -3.88 -5.63 -11.58
CA PHE A 51 -2.88 -5.22 -10.58
C PHE A 51 -3.45 -4.13 -9.65
N PRO A 52 -3.06 -4.11 -8.37
CA PRO A 52 -3.38 -3.01 -7.47
C PRO A 52 -2.62 -1.74 -7.88
N TYR A 53 -3.11 -0.58 -7.44
CA TYR A 53 -2.39 0.68 -7.52
C TYR A 53 -1.41 0.81 -6.35
N VAL A 54 -0.13 0.98 -6.65
CA VAL A 54 0.98 0.91 -5.70
C VAL A 54 1.57 2.30 -5.50
N GLN A 55 1.43 2.79 -4.28
CA GLN A 55 2.04 4.03 -3.81
C GLN A 55 3.28 3.69 -2.99
N LEU A 56 4.45 4.14 -3.45
CA LEU A 56 5.72 3.92 -2.76
C LEU A 56 6.10 5.18 -1.98
N LYS A 57 6.08 5.05 -0.64
CA LYS A 57 6.52 6.12 0.25
C LYS A 57 8.01 6.06 0.48
N LEU A 58 8.65 7.21 0.31
CA LEU A 58 10.06 7.42 0.59
C LEU A 58 10.23 8.59 1.56
N GLY A 59 11.13 8.44 2.52
CA GLY A 59 11.52 9.52 3.44
C GLY A 59 13.02 9.75 3.33
N ALA A 60 13.44 10.98 3.07
CA ALA A 60 14.83 11.34 2.83
C ALA A 60 15.23 12.57 3.63
N SER A 61 16.50 12.64 4.01
CA SER A 61 17.20 13.89 4.28
C SER A 61 17.50 14.64 2.97
N LEU A 62 17.97 15.88 3.06
CA LEU A 62 18.28 16.72 1.89
C LEU A 62 19.43 16.14 1.06
N ASP A 63 20.36 15.43 1.69
CA ASP A 63 21.45 14.67 1.05
C ASP A 63 21.04 13.24 0.64
N GLY A 64 19.73 12.96 0.55
CA GLY A 64 19.18 11.74 -0.06
C GLY A 64 19.26 10.49 0.80
N ARG A 65 19.32 10.63 2.13
CA ARG A 65 19.53 9.52 3.07
C ARG A 65 18.27 9.14 3.84
N THR A 66 18.07 7.85 4.09
CA THR A 66 16.82 7.29 4.66
C THR A 66 16.90 6.93 6.13
N ALA A 67 18.10 6.61 6.62
CA ALA A 67 18.36 6.21 8.00
C ALA A 67 19.80 6.56 8.35
N MET A 68 20.08 6.81 9.63
CA MET A 68 21.46 6.94 10.11
C MET A 68 22.26 5.67 9.84
N ALA A 69 23.59 5.75 9.89
CA ALA A 69 24.47 4.58 9.73
C ALA A 69 24.15 3.43 10.71
N SER A 70 23.64 3.78 11.89
CA SER A 70 23.15 2.86 12.92
C SER A 70 21.88 2.10 12.54
N GLY A 71 21.19 2.50 11.47
CA GLY A 71 19.87 1.98 11.09
C GLY A 71 18.71 2.72 11.77
N GLU A 72 18.97 3.62 12.72
CA GLU A 72 17.92 4.45 13.31
C GLU A 72 17.35 5.42 12.28
N SER A 73 16.05 5.29 12.01
CA SER A 73 15.29 6.14 11.09
C SER A 73 14.16 6.90 11.78
N GLN A 74 14.11 6.89 13.12
CA GLN A 74 13.03 7.55 13.85
C GLN A 74 13.16 9.08 13.73
N TRP A 75 12.06 9.68 13.25
CA TRP A 75 11.78 11.12 13.26
C TRP A 75 12.70 12.00 12.41
N ILE A 76 13.14 11.49 11.25
CA ILE A 76 13.71 12.34 10.20
C ILE A 76 12.68 13.38 9.75
N THR A 77 11.43 12.95 9.55
CA THR A 77 10.31 13.80 9.10
C THR A 77 9.54 14.44 10.26
N SER A 78 8.83 15.54 9.95
CA SER A 78 8.09 16.37 10.92
C SER A 78 6.79 15.70 11.41
N PRO A 79 6.17 16.21 12.50
CA PRO A 79 4.84 15.79 12.92
C PRO A 79 3.77 15.92 11.82
N GLN A 80 3.84 16.96 10.99
CA GLN A 80 2.92 17.18 9.87
C GLN A 80 3.05 16.07 8.82
N ALA A 81 4.28 15.68 8.47
CA ALA A 81 4.51 14.56 7.56
C ALA A 81 4.01 13.23 8.13
N ARG A 82 4.10 13.02 9.45
CA ARG A 82 3.54 11.82 10.09
C ARG A 82 2.02 11.79 10.05
N ARG A 83 1.36 12.93 10.22
CA ARG A 83 -0.10 13.07 10.04
C ARG A 83 -0.51 12.76 8.60
N ASP A 84 0.20 13.33 7.63
CA ASP A 84 -0.06 13.07 6.21
C ASP A 84 0.07 11.58 5.85
N VAL A 85 1.08 10.89 6.40
CA VAL A 85 1.20 9.42 6.27
C VAL A 85 -0.02 8.69 6.87
N GLN A 86 -0.62 9.18 7.96
CA GLN A 86 -1.82 8.56 8.52
C GLN A 86 -3.02 8.68 7.57
N GLU A 87 -3.18 9.82 6.90
CA GLU A 87 -4.22 10.01 5.86
C GLU A 87 -4.04 9.01 4.71
N LEU A 88 -2.81 8.90 4.19
CA LEU A 88 -2.51 8.00 3.09
C LEU A 88 -2.68 6.52 3.48
N ARG A 89 -2.33 6.16 4.73
CA ARG A 89 -2.62 4.83 5.26
C ARG A 89 -4.12 4.57 5.35
N ALA A 90 -4.90 5.54 5.82
CA ALA A 90 -6.35 5.42 5.98
C ALA A 90 -7.06 5.22 4.64
N ALA A 91 -6.60 5.91 3.59
CA ALA A 91 -7.11 5.80 2.23
C ALA A 91 -6.71 4.48 1.51
N SER A 92 -5.69 3.78 2.01
CA SER A 92 -5.12 2.62 1.33
C SER A 92 -5.82 1.31 1.69
N SER A 93 -5.98 0.41 0.73
CA SER A 93 -6.59 -0.90 1.00
C SER A 93 -5.67 -1.75 1.90
N ALA A 94 -4.38 -1.72 1.59
CA ALA A 94 -3.34 -2.44 2.30
C ALA A 94 -2.07 -1.60 2.52
N ILE A 95 -1.31 -1.96 3.55
CA ILE A 95 0.06 -1.49 3.79
C ILE A 95 1.01 -2.66 3.52
N LEU A 96 2.02 -2.45 2.69
CA LEU A 96 3.07 -3.42 2.39
C LEU A 96 4.38 -3.03 3.07
N SER A 97 4.99 -3.97 3.77
CA SER A 97 6.32 -3.82 4.37
C SER A 97 7.13 -5.12 4.29
N THR A 98 8.31 -5.12 4.90
CA THR A 98 9.23 -6.26 4.92
C THR A 98 9.43 -6.79 6.32
N SER A 99 9.75 -8.07 6.43
CA SER A 99 10.24 -8.66 7.68
C SER A 99 11.47 -7.93 8.22
N ALA A 100 12.33 -7.35 7.36
CA ALA A 100 13.50 -6.60 7.80
C ALA A 100 13.10 -5.34 8.58
N THR A 101 12.11 -4.59 8.08
CA THR A 101 11.51 -3.46 8.79
C THR A 101 10.83 -3.92 10.08
N VAL A 102 10.10 -5.04 10.05
CA VAL A 102 9.44 -5.57 11.26
C VAL A 102 10.45 -5.94 12.35
N LEU A 103 11.53 -6.61 12.01
CA LEU A 103 12.56 -7.02 12.96
C LEU A 103 13.38 -5.84 13.51
N ALA A 104 13.58 -4.79 12.69
CA ALA A 104 14.36 -3.62 13.10
C ALA A 104 13.54 -2.66 13.99
N ASP A 105 12.28 -2.41 13.64
CA ASP A 105 11.49 -1.32 14.22
C ASP A 105 10.28 -1.79 15.05
N ASP A 106 9.93 -3.07 14.99
CA ASP A 106 8.71 -3.66 15.56
C ASP A 106 7.45 -2.76 15.42
N PRO A 107 7.10 -2.34 14.19
CA PRO A 107 6.05 -1.36 13.95
C PRO A 107 4.66 -1.99 14.10
N ALA A 108 3.66 -1.19 14.46
CA ALA A 108 2.26 -1.63 14.44
C ALA A 108 1.65 -1.66 13.02
N LEU A 109 2.12 -0.75 12.14
CA LEU A 109 1.58 -0.50 10.79
C LEU A 109 0.05 -0.33 10.76
N THR A 110 -0.49 0.42 11.72
CA THR A 110 -1.91 0.75 11.83
C THR A 110 -2.18 2.21 11.48
N VAL A 111 -3.45 2.50 11.25
CA VAL A 111 -4.00 3.86 11.27
C VAL A 111 -4.33 4.24 12.71
N ARG A 112 -3.83 5.39 13.14
CA ARG A 112 -4.08 5.99 14.45
C ARG A 112 -5.07 7.14 14.25
N TRP A 113 -6.33 6.91 14.59
CA TRP A 113 -7.42 7.87 14.36
C TRP A 113 -7.15 9.25 14.98
N ASP A 114 -6.57 9.26 16.18
CA ASP A 114 -6.23 10.49 16.91
C ASP A 114 -5.13 11.34 16.21
N GLU A 115 -4.41 10.77 15.24
CA GLU A 115 -3.40 11.48 14.44
C GLU A 115 -3.94 12.01 13.10
N LEU A 116 -5.15 11.64 12.69
CA LEU A 116 -5.81 12.14 11.48
C LEU A 116 -6.15 13.64 11.59
N SER A 117 -6.39 14.30 10.45
CA SER A 117 -6.83 15.67 10.39
C SER A 117 -8.24 15.84 10.96
N SER A 118 -8.55 17.05 11.43
CA SER A 118 -9.89 17.36 11.92
C SER A 118 -10.95 17.21 10.82
N GLU A 119 -10.62 17.49 9.55
CA GLU A 119 -11.55 17.28 8.44
C GLU A 119 -11.85 15.79 8.25
N THR A 120 -10.82 14.93 8.27
CA THR A 120 -11.00 13.48 8.12
C THR A 120 -11.79 12.91 9.29
N GLN A 121 -11.50 13.33 10.53
CA GLN A 121 -12.22 12.86 11.73
C GLN A 121 -13.73 13.18 11.70
N GLN A 122 -14.14 14.27 11.03
CA GLN A 122 -15.55 14.64 10.90
C GLN A 122 -16.34 13.67 10.00
N ILE A 123 -15.71 13.16 8.94
CA ILE A 123 -16.36 12.27 7.96
C ILE A 123 -16.05 10.79 8.20
N TYR A 124 -15.05 10.49 9.02
CA TYR A 124 -14.62 9.13 9.34
C TYR A 124 -14.68 8.86 10.85
N PRO A 125 -15.87 8.49 11.37
CA PRO A 125 -16.05 8.23 12.81
C PRO A 125 -15.12 7.14 13.33
N ARG A 126 -14.66 7.28 14.58
CA ARG A 126 -13.72 6.35 15.22
C ARG A 126 -14.23 4.90 15.23
N ASP A 127 -15.51 4.69 15.48
CA ASP A 127 -16.11 3.34 15.52
C ASP A 127 -16.13 2.66 14.15
N ASN A 128 -16.03 3.43 13.07
CA ASN A 128 -15.96 2.93 11.70
C ASN A 128 -14.51 2.78 11.21
N LEU A 129 -13.51 3.03 12.06
CA LEU A 129 -12.10 2.95 11.69
C LEU A 129 -11.76 1.54 11.20
N ARG A 130 -11.63 1.40 9.89
CA ARG A 130 -11.10 0.23 9.23
C ARG A 130 -9.58 0.29 9.23
N GLN A 131 -8.94 -0.74 9.78
CA GLN A 131 -7.50 -0.93 9.62
C GLN A 131 -7.19 -1.46 8.20
N PRO A 132 -6.17 -0.91 7.52
CA PRO A 132 -5.68 -1.48 6.27
C PRO A 132 -5.16 -2.90 6.49
N LEU A 133 -5.33 -3.75 5.47
CA LEU A 133 -4.71 -5.06 5.45
C LEU A 133 -3.19 -4.86 5.53
N ARG A 134 -2.51 -5.55 6.44
CA ARG A 134 -1.05 -5.48 6.52
C ARG A 134 -0.44 -6.64 5.76
N ILE A 135 0.52 -6.38 4.88
CA ILE A 135 1.18 -7.40 4.07
C ILE A 135 2.66 -7.33 4.38
N ILE A 136 3.24 -8.42 4.87
CA ILE A 136 4.66 -8.50 5.23
C ILE A 136 5.38 -9.51 4.36
N LEU A 137 6.38 -9.05 3.62
CA LEU A 137 7.31 -9.90 2.86
C LEU A 137 8.30 -10.58 3.82
N ASP A 138 8.17 -11.90 3.96
CA ASP A 138 8.91 -12.71 4.91
C ASP A 138 9.28 -14.08 4.31
N SER A 139 10.10 -14.09 3.25
CA SER A 139 10.48 -15.33 2.56
C SER A 139 11.18 -16.37 3.45
N GLN A 140 11.71 -15.97 4.60
CA GLN A 140 12.50 -16.80 5.52
C GLN A 140 11.79 -17.06 6.87
N ASN A 141 10.50 -16.77 6.99
CA ASN A 141 9.68 -17.03 8.20
C ASN A 141 10.25 -16.43 9.51
N ARG A 142 10.83 -15.23 9.41
CA ARG A 142 11.50 -14.56 10.53
C ARG A 142 10.54 -13.81 11.43
N VAL A 143 9.41 -13.32 10.90
CA VAL A 143 8.38 -12.69 11.72
C VAL A 143 7.77 -13.76 12.63
N THR A 144 7.53 -13.39 13.89
CA THR A 144 6.95 -14.25 14.92
C THR A 144 5.61 -13.71 15.43
N PRO A 145 4.76 -14.54 16.05
CA PRO A 145 3.48 -14.10 16.61
C PRO A 145 3.58 -12.99 17.68
N GLN A 146 4.76 -12.79 18.27
CA GLN A 146 5.00 -11.81 19.32
C GLN A 146 5.23 -10.39 18.79
N HIS A 147 5.49 -10.22 17.48
CA HIS A 147 5.73 -8.89 16.92
C HIS A 147 4.47 -8.04 16.98
N ARG A 148 4.63 -6.74 17.25
CA ARG A 148 3.52 -5.79 17.43
C ARG A 148 2.63 -5.73 16.21
N VAL A 149 3.18 -5.82 15.00
CA VAL A 149 2.42 -5.85 13.75
C VAL A 149 1.39 -6.99 13.71
N VAL A 150 1.64 -8.10 14.40
CA VAL A 150 0.75 -9.27 14.43
C VAL A 150 -0.38 -9.09 15.44
N GLN A 151 -0.14 -8.33 16.50
CA GLN A 151 -1.05 -8.18 17.64
C GLN A 151 -2.11 -7.07 17.48
N GLN A 152 -2.04 -6.27 16.42
CA GLN A 152 -3.04 -5.21 16.21
C GLN A 152 -4.31 -5.73 15.54
N PRO A 153 -5.47 -5.05 15.72
CA PRO A 153 -6.70 -5.39 15.01
C PRO A 153 -6.57 -5.34 13.49
N GLY A 154 -7.40 -6.11 12.82
CA GLY A 154 -7.44 -6.23 11.36
C GLY A 154 -6.59 -7.39 10.83
N MET A 155 -6.72 -7.68 9.54
CA MET A 155 -6.02 -8.79 8.90
C MET A 155 -4.54 -8.47 8.67
N ILE A 156 -3.71 -9.51 8.72
CA ILE A 156 -2.32 -9.49 8.27
C ILE A 156 -2.05 -10.70 7.38
N TRP A 157 -1.41 -10.47 6.24
CA TRP A 157 -0.94 -11.49 5.33
C TRP A 157 0.58 -11.55 5.36
N LEU A 158 1.12 -12.73 5.66
CA LEU A 158 2.55 -13.00 5.61
C LEU A 158 2.86 -13.61 4.23
N ALA A 159 3.54 -12.86 3.38
CA ALA A 159 3.99 -13.31 2.08
C ALA A 159 5.30 -14.10 2.21
N ARG A 160 5.21 -15.41 2.04
CA ARG A 160 6.25 -16.38 2.38
C ARG A 160 6.59 -17.27 1.20
N GLN A 161 7.74 -17.93 1.23
CA GLN A 161 8.01 -19.00 0.27
C GLN A 161 7.16 -20.24 0.62
N GLN A 162 7.14 -20.59 1.90
CA GLN A 162 6.35 -21.66 2.47
C GLN A 162 5.84 -21.23 3.85
N PRO A 163 4.61 -21.60 4.25
CA PRO A 163 4.10 -21.31 5.58
C PRO A 163 4.96 -22.02 6.65
N ASP A 164 5.02 -21.45 7.86
CA ASP A 164 5.55 -22.17 9.01
C ASP A 164 4.44 -22.87 9.80
N ASP A 165 4.85 -23.75 10.71
CA ASP A 165 3.95 -24.51 11.58
C ASP A 165 3.66 -23.80 12.91
N ARG A 166 3.97 -22.51 13.03
CA ARG A 166 3.73 -21.77 14.27
C ARG A 166 2.24 -21.54 14.45
N VAL A 167 1.80 -21.43 15.70
CA VAL A 167 0.43 -21.02 16.02
C VAL A 167 0.32 -19.51 15.86
N TRP A 168 -0.58 -19.09 14.98
CA TRP A 168 -0.84 -17.68 14.70
C TRP A 168 -2.24 -17.26 15.19
N PRO A 169 -2.43 -15.97 15.56
CA PRO A 169 -3.77 -15.43 15.81
C PRO A 169 -4.69 -15.55 14.58
N ALA A 170 -6.00 -15.58 14.80
CA ALA A 170 -7.00 -15.76 13.74
C ALA A 170 -6.95 -14.70 12.62
N GLY A 171 -6.42 -13.51 12.89
CA GLY A 171 -6.26 -12.44 11.91
C GLY A 171 -5.06 -12.61 10.96
N VAL A 172 -4.27 -13.67 11.10
CA VAL A 172 -3.06 -13.92 10.31
C VAL A 172 -3.32 -14.98 9.25
N GLU A 173 -3.03 -14.65 7.99
CA GLU A 173 -3.00 -15.61 6.89
C GLU A 173 -1.57 -15.72 6.35
N GLN A 174 -1.08 -16.94 6.14
CA GLN A 174 0.21 -17.19 5.50
C GLN A 174 -0.02 -17.47 4.01
N LEU A 175 0.55 -16.66 3.14
CA LEU A 175 0.41 -16.77 1.69
C LEU A 175 1.73 -17.21 1.06
N SER A 176 1.69 -18.30 0.30
CA SER A 176 2.87 -18.84 -0.37
C SER A 176 3.02 -18.24 -1.77
N TYR A 177 4.23 -17.76 -2.06
CA TYR A 177 4.60 -17.19 -3.35
C TYR A 177 5.90 -17.81 -3.86
N PRO A 178 6.06 -17.94 -5.19
CA PRO A 178 7.32 -18.40 -5.76
C PRO A 178 8.43 -17.39 -5.51
N LEU A 179 9.67 -17.87 -5.58
CA LEU A 179 10.84 -17.00 -5.52
C LEU A 179 11.28 -16.56 -6.92
N HIS A 180 11.73 -15.32 -7.03
CA HIS A 180 12.39 -14.77 -8.20
C HIS A 180 13.53 -13.85 -7.74
N GLY A 181 14.72 -13.99 -8.34
CA GLY A 181 15.87 -13.13 -8.03
C GLY A 181 16.31 -13.13 -6.55
N GLY A 182 16.10 -14.24 -5.82
CA GLY A 182 16.48 -14.38 -4.40
C GLY A 182 15.45 -13.83 -3.39
N GLY A 183 14.30 -13.34 -3.84
CA GLY A 183 13.18 -12.90 -3.00
C GLY A 183 11.83 -13.43 -3.48
N ILE A 184 10.74 -13.02 -2.84
CA ILE A 184 9.38 -13.29 -3.32
C ILE A 184 9.18 -12.64 -4.70
N ASP A 185 8.58 -13.36 -5.65
CA ASP A 185 8.17 -12.80 -6.94
C ASP A 185 7.08 -11.74 -6.74
N LEU A 186 7.49 -10.47 -6.84
CA LEU A 186 6.62 -9.33 -6.59
C LEU A 186 5.51 -9.21 -7.65
N VAL A 187 5.77 -9.60 -8.90
CA VAL A 187 4.77 -9.53 -9.98
C VAL A 187 3.64 -10.52 -9.70
N VAL A 188 4.00 -11.77 -9.42
CA VAL A 188 3.03 -12.81 -9.06
C VAL A 188 2.26 -12.42 -7.80
N MET A 189 2.95 -11.87 -6.79
CA MET A 189 2.31 -11.39 -5.58
C MET A 189 1.25 -10.33 -5.88
N MET A 190 1.59 -9.28 -6.63
CA MET A 190 0.64 -8.21 -6.96
C MET A 190 -0.59 -8.72 -7.71
N MET A 191 -0.41 -9.66 -8.66
CA MET A 191 -1.53 -10.29 -9.37
C MET A 191 -2.44 -11.08 -8.43
N GLN A 192 -1.88 -11.82 -7.48
CA GLN A 192 -2.69 -12.56 -6.50
C GLN A 192 -3.40 -11.64 -5.52
N LEU A 193 -2.77 -10.56 -5.08
CA LEU A 193 -3.40 -9.54 -4.23
C LEU A 193 -4.59 -8.88 -4.94
N ALA A 194 -4.47 -8.57 -6.23
CA ALA A 194 -5.57 -8.06 -7.04
C ALA A 194 -6.74 -9.05 -7.13
N LYS A 195 -6.47 -10.35 -7.34
CA LYS A 195 -7.50 -11.41 -7.33
C LYS A 195 -8.22 -11.51 -5.98
N ARG A 196 -7.50 -11.22 -4.89
CA ARG A 196 -8.06 -11.11 -3.54
C ARG A 196 -8.64 -9.73 -3.23
N GLN A 197 -8.94 -8.96 -4.28
CA GLN A 197 -9.65 -7.69 -4.22
C GLN A 197 -8.89 -6.52 -3.56
N VAL A 198 -7.56 -6.58 -3.44
CA VAL A 198 -6.76 -5.43 -2.99
C VAL A 198 -6.73 -4.38 -4.11
N ASN A 199 -7.29 -3.18 -3.86
CA ASN A 199 -7.34 -2.09 -4.84
C ASN A 199 -6.07 -1.25 -4.83
N SER A 200 -5.60 -0.87 -3.65
CA SER A 200 -4.46 0.04 -3.46
C SER A 200 -3.52 -0.47 -2.37
N ILE A 201 -2.21 -0.28 -2.58
CA ILE A 201 -1.15 -0.69 -1.66
C ILE A 201 -0.27 0.52 -1.37
N TRP A 202 -0.17 0.86 -0.09
CA TRP A 202 0.78 1.81 0.43
C TRP A 202 2.04 1.08 0.92
N VAL A 203 3.19 1.38 0.32
CA VAL A 203 4.43 0.69 0.62
C VAL A 203 5.26 1.51 1.60
N GLU A 204 5.56 0.91 2.75
CA GLU A 204 6.52 1.41 3.73
C GLU A 204 7.62 0.39 3.95
N ALA A 205 8.75 0.58 3.27
CA ALA A 205 9.86 -0.34 3.37
C ALA A 205 11.21 0.37 3.19
N GLY A 206 12.28 -0.37 3.49
CA GLY A 206 13.63 0.08 3.23
C GLY A 206 14.01 0.05 1.75
N ALA A 207 15.21 0.54 1.46
CA ALA A 207 15.74 0.76 0.11
C ALA A 207 15.72 -0.48 -0.81
N GLN A 208 15.84 -1.69 -0.24
CA GLN A 208 15.85 -2.93 -1.02
C GLN A 208 14.49 -3.21 -1.66
N LEU A 209 13.38 -3.17 -0.90
CA LEU A 209 12.05 -3.38 -1.49
C LEU A 209 11.65 -2.23 -2.40
N ALA A 210 11.96 -0.99 -2.01
CA ALA A 210 11.72 0.18 -2.86
C ALA A 210 12.39 0.03 -4.23
N GLY A 211 13.67 -0.37 -4.24
CA GLY A 211 14.42 -0.66 -5.46
C GLY A 211 13.82 -1.80 -6.29
N ALA A 212 13.47 -2.92 -5.65
CA ALA A 212 12.87 -4.06 -6.33
C ALA A 212 11.52 -3.74 -6.99
N LEU A 213 10.66 -2.96 -6.32
CA LEU A 213 9.38 -2.52 -6.89
C LEU A 213 9.56 -1.58 -8.08
N LEU A 214 10.51 -0.64 -7.98
CA LEU A 214 10.84 0.28 -9.07
C LEU A 214 11.42 -0.46 -10.27
N GLN A 215 12.35 -1.39 -10.05
CA GLN A 215 12.96 -2.19 -11.10
C GLN A 215 11.94 -3.10 -11.80
N ALA A 216 10.97 -3.63 -11.05
CA ALA A 216 9.89 -4.43 -11.61
C ALA A 216 8.80 -3.60 -12.33
N GLY A 217 8.89 -2.27 -12.34
CA GLY A 217 7.88 -1.40 -12.94
C GLY A 217 6.52 -1.47 -12.26
N LEU A 218 6.49 -1.78 -10.95
CA LEU A 218 5.25 -2.02 -10.19
C LEU A 218 4.71 -0.78 -9.47
N VAL A 219 5.50 0.30 -9.38
CA VAL A 219 5.13 1.53 -8.68
C VAL A 219 4.36 2.45 -9.62
N ASP A 220 3.15 2.88 -9.22
CA ASP A 220 2.37 3.87 -9.97
C ASP A 220 2.69 5.30 -9.53
N GLU A 221 2.98 5.49 -8.24
CA GLU A 221 3.16 6.81 -7.65
C GLU A 221 4.23 6.79 -6.56
N LEU A 222 5.05 7.83 -6.53
CA LEU A 222 6.06 8.08 -5.51
C LEU A 222 5.62 9.23 -4.61
N ILE A 223 5.62 8.98 -3.29
CA ILE A 223 5.38 9.99 -2.28
C ILE A 223 6.68 10.20 -1.53
N VAL A 224 7.37 11.31 -1.81
CA VAL A 224 8.71 11.58 -1.31
C VAL A 224 8.67 12.71 -0.28
N TYR A 225 8.96 12.37 0.97
CA TYR A 225 9.12 13.35 2.05
C TYR A 225 10.59 13.72 2.21
N ILE A 226 10.93 14.98 1.98
CA ILE A 226 12.29 15.50 2.14
C ILE A 226 12.36 16.34 3.42
N ALA A 227 13.21 15.93 4.36
CA ALA A 227 13.52 16.70 5.55
C ALA A 227 14.74 17.62 5.31
N PRO A 228 14.73 18.87 5.80
CA PRO A 228 15.85 19.79 5.67
C PRO A 228 16.98 19.45 6.67
N LYS A 229 17.47 18.22 6.62
CA LYS A 229 18.56 17.68 7.45
C LYS A 229 19.64 17.12 6.54
N LEU A 230 20.88 17.07 7.02
CA LEU A 230 21.99 16.39 6.37
C LEU A 230 22.45 15.26 7.31
N LEU A 231 22.55 14.03 6.80
CA LEU A 231 22.86 12.84 7.61
C LEU A 231 24.25 12.28 7.34
N GLY A 232 24.93 12.74 6.29
CA GLY A 232 26.28 12.33 5.95
C GLY A 232 26.34 11.09 5.05
N ASP A 233 27.57 10.69 4.73
CA ASP A 233 27.92 9.69 3.72
C ASP A 233 27.66 8.24 4.13
N ASN A 234 27.80 7.94 5.43
CA ASN A 234 27.57 6.61 6.00
C ASN A 234 26.09 6.20 6.13
N ALA A 235 25.17 7.11 5.81
CA ALA A 235 23.74 6.87 5.88
C ALA A 235 23.22 6.11 4.63
N ARG A 236 22.16 5.31 4.77
CA ARG A 236 21.64 4.48 3.67
C ARG A 236 20.90 5.33 2.62
N GLY A 237 21.05 4.99 1.35
CA GLY A 237 20.34 5.65 0.24
C GLY A 237 18.84 5.33 0.19
N LEU A 238 18.11 6.02 -0.70
CA LEU A 238 16.66 5.90 -0.90
C LEU A 238 16.21 4.56 -1.49
N CYS A 239 16.87 4.15 -2.57
CA CYS A 239 16.59 2.92 -3.29
C CYS A 239 17.91 2.28 -3.70
N GLN A 240 17.92 0.95 -3.82
CA GLN A 240 18.99 0.23 -4.51
C GLN A 240 18.52 -0.08 -5.93
N LEU A 241 19.08 0.60 -6.93
CA LEU A 241 18.78 0.39 -8.35
C LEU A 241 20.05 -0.11 -9.05
N PRO A 242 19.96 -1.10 -9.95
CA PRO A 242 21.05 -1.37 -10.89
C PRO A 242 21.13 -0.18 -11.85
N GLY A 243 22.30 0.45 -11.92
CA GLY A 243 22.55 1.59 -12.81
C GLY A 243 22.54 1.22 -14.29
#